data_AF-A0A832NM04-F1
#
_entry.id   AF-A0A832NM04-F1
#
_cell.length_a   1.000
_cell.length_b   1.000
_cell.length_c   1.000
_cell.angle_alpha   90.00
_cell.angle_beta   90.00
_cell.angle_gamma   90.00
#
_symmetry.space_group_name_H-M   'P 1'
#
loop_
_entity.id
_entity.type
_entity.pdbx_description
1 polymer ?
#
loop_
_entity_poly.entity_id
_entity_poly.type
_entity_poly.pdbx_seq_one_letter_code
_entity_poly.pdbx_strand_id
1 'polypeptide(L)' 'MSTTLTTPDSAQVFRVRGLTKVYGTGAAEVRALWGVDLDLYAGELVV' A
#
# COMPACT_ATOMS: atom_id res chain seq x y z
N MET A 1 2.54 -24.82 11.85
CA MET A 1 3.62 -24.29 10.99
C MET A 1 3.12 -24.39 9.55
N SER A 2 2.39 -23.38 9.08
CA SER A 2 1.75 -23.39 7.76
C SER A 2 2.68 -22.72 6.76
N THR A 3 3.30 -23.51 5.89
CA THR A 3 4.17 -23.02 4.82
C THR A 3 3.29 -22.56 3.66
N THR A 4 3.09 -21.26 3.51
CA THR A 4 2.47 -20.69 2.30
C THR A 4 3.43 -20.85 1.14
N LEU A 5 3.07 -21.70 0.17
CA LEU A 5 3.76 -21.76 -1.12
C LEU A 5 3.45 -20.47 -1.89
N THR A 6 4.38 -19.53 -1.88
CA THR A 6 4.33 -18.34 -2.72
C THR A 6 4.68 -18.74 -4.15
N THR A 7 3.67 -19.01 -4.97
CA THR A 7 3.81 -19.02 -6.43
C THR A 7 4.28 -17.61 -6.85
N PRO A 8 5.22 -17.45 -7.79
CA PRO A 8 5.78 -16.13 -8.12
C PRO A 8 4.73 -15.09 -8.55
N ASP A 9 3.65 -15.49 -9.23
CA ASP A 9 2.50 -14.60 -9.55
C ASP A 9 1.67 -14.19 -8.32
N SER A 10 1.85 -14.87 -7.18
CA SER A 10 1.21 -14.55 -5.90
C SER A 10 2.17 -13.90 -4.90
N ALA A 11 3.38 -13.55 -5.34
CA ALA A 11 4.34 -12.87 -4.47
C ALA A 11 3.86 -11.44 -4.19
N GLN A 12 3.56 -11.14 -2.93
CA GLN A 12 3.32 -9.77 -2.49
C GLN A 12 4.62 -8.96 -2.65
N VAL A 13 4.58 -7.92 -3.49
CA VAL A 13 5.73 -7.06 -3.80
C VAL A 13 5.67 -5.73 -3.06
N PHE A 14 4.47 -5.20 -2.80
CA PHE A 14 4.28 -4.03 -1.96
C PHE A 14 3.23 -4.30 -0.89
N ARG A 15 3.48 -3.78 0.30
CA ARG A 15 2.55 -3.82 1.43
C ARG A 15 2.62 -2.52 2.19
N VAL A 16 1.46 -1.88 2.39
CA VAL A 16 1.33 -0.73 3.28
C VAL A 16 0.09 -0.88 4.13
N ARG A 17 0.18 -0.37 5.37
CA ARG A 17 -0.94 -0.33 6.30
C ARG A 17 -1.03 1.05 6.93
N GLY A 18 -2.24 1.62 7.01
CA GLY A 18 -2.52 2.92 7.63
C GLY A 18 -1.78 4.09 6.98
N LEU A 19 -1.42 4.00 5.69
CA LEU A 19 -0.62 5.03 5.03
C LEU A 19 -1.32 6.38 5.04
N THR A 20 -0.67 7.34 5.67
CA THR A 20 -1.16 8.71 5.78
C THR A 20 -0.11 9.66 5.22
N LYS A 21 -0.56 10.63 4.42
CA LYS A 21 0.29 11.66 3.86
C LYS A 21 -0.41 12.99 3.92
N VAL A 22 0.23 13.95 4.55
CA VAL A 22 -0.21 15.33 4.63
C VAL A 22 0.84 16.21 3.99
N TYR A 23 0.40 17.14 3.15
CA TYR A 23 1.23 18.17 2.53
C TYR A 23 0.79 19.55 3.00
N GLY A 24 1.72 20.49 3.05
CA GLY A 24 1.45 21.84 3.54
C GLY A 24 1.21 21.88 5.05
N THR A 25 0.79 23.05 5.54
CA THR A 25 0.44 23.30 6.95
C THR A 25 -0.62 24.40 7.03
N GLY A 26 -1.31 24.49 8.16
CA GLY A 26 -2.28 25.55 8.43
C GLY A 26 -3.44 25.54 7.42
N ALA A 27 -3.78 26.71 6.88
CA ALA A 27 -4.90 26.84 5.93
C ALA A 27 -4.67 26.12 4.59
N ALA A 28 -3.42 25.80 4.25
CA ALA A 28 -3.07 25.09 3.02
C ALA A 28 -2.70 23.61 3.27
N GLU A 29 -3.13 23.04 4.40
CA GLU A 29 -2.93 21.63 4.69
C GLU A 29 -3.80 20.74 3.78
N VAL A 30 -3.20 19.71 3.18
CA VAL A 30 -3.87 18.72 2.34
C VAL A 30 -3.55 17.32 2.83
N ARG A 31 -4.58 16.55 3.18
CA ARG A 31 -4.48 15.12 3.47
C ARG A 31 -4.54 14.32 2.18
N ALA A 32 -3.39 14.12 1.54
CA ALA A 32 -3.28 13.38 0.30
C ALA A 32 -3.58 11.88 0.47
N LEU A 33 -3.24 11.30 1.62
CA LEU A 33 -3.59 9.92 1.97
C LEU A 33 -4.11 9.88 3.41
N TRP A 34 -5.13 9.06 3.68
CA TRP A 34 -5.80 8.99 4.97
C TRP A 34 -5.96 7.54 5.43
N GLY A 35 -4.94 7.00 6.09
CA GLY A 35 -5.01 5.66 6.68
C GLY A 35 -5.18 4.53 5.65
N VAL A 36 -4.53 4.62 4.49
CA VAL A 36 -4.71 3.68 3.38
C VAL A 36 -4.00 2.35 3.65
N ASP A 37 -4.71 1.24 3.47
CA ASP A 37 -4.17 -0.11 3.42
C ASP A 37 -4.08 -0.57 1.96
N LEU A 38 -2.91 -1.07 1.53
CA LEU A 38 -2.70 -1.57 0.16
C LEU A 38 -1.75 -2.77 0.17
N ASP A 39 -2.07 -3.76 -0.64
CA ASP A 39 -1.21 -4.88 -1.01
C ASP A 39 -1.14 -4.92 -2.53
N LEU A 40 0.06 -5.05 -3.09
CA LEU A 40 0.25 -5.28 -4.54
C LEU A 40 1.05 -6.57 -4.71
N TYR A 41 0.61 -7.40 -5.65
CA TYR A 41 1.24 -8.67 -6.00
C TYR A 41 1.99 -8.57 -7.33
N ALA A 42 2.97 -9.44 -7.52
CA ALA A 42 3.79 -9.45 -8.73
C ALA A 42 2.92 -9.66 -9.99
N GLY A 43 3.15 -8.84 -11.02
CA GLY A 43 2.41 -8.91 -12.27
C GLY A 43 1.07 -8.15 -12.28
N GLU A 44 0.64 -7.56 -11.16
CA GLU A 44 -0.56 -6.72 -11.12
C GLU A 44 -0.30 -5.34 -11.73
N LEU A 45 -1.25 -4.86 -12.55
CA LEU A 45 -1.31 -3.48 -13.02
C LEU A 45 -2.40 -2.73 -12.26
N VAL A 46 -2.02 -1.70 -11.51
CA VAL A 46 -2.92 -0.86 -10.71
C VAL A 46 -2.70 0.61 -11.10
N VAL A 47 -3.78 1.38 -11.21
CA VAL A 47 -3.82 2.81 -11.63
C VAL A 47 -4.51 3.65 -10.58
#